data_AF-A0A8B3NZ39-F1
#
_entry.id   AF-A0A8B3NZ39-F1
#
_cell.length_a   1.000
_cell.length_b   1.000
_cell.length_c   1.000
_cell.angle_alpha   90.00
_cell.angle_beta   90.00
_cell.angle_gamma   90.00
#
_symmetry.space_group_name_H-M   'P 1'
#
loop_
_entity.id
_entity.type
_entity.pdbx_description
1 polymer ?
#
loop_
_entity_poly.entity_id
_entity_poly.type
_entity_poly.pdbx_seq_one_letter_code
_entity_poly.pdbx_strand_id
1 'polypeptide(L)'
;MTSRSQRRLGRSILLHLVLTPLALIWLFPLWMMVVFSTMPDNGIFSPGIVLLPHDGFLDNFNNLQRDTNFVGAIGISVSVAVTYTFLSVLLTSMAGWALARYDFLGKGMVVAIIFGTITLPYAVVLIPQFIMVARDFQLANTWIALIVPPLFNSLGVLFMRQAFSMMPAELFDAARVEGVKEWRIFLFVALPLA
;
A
#
# COMPACT_ATOMS: atom_id res chain seq x y z
N MET A 1 -10.27 23.27 41.82
CA MET A 1 -9.92 21.93 41.29
C MET A 1 -10.87 21.59 40.14
N THR A 2 -10.53 21.91 38.90
CA THR A 2 -11.38 21.54 37.74
C THR A 2 -11.40 20.01 37.62
N SER A 3 -12.59 19.42 37.72
CA SER A 3 -12.80 17.98 37.57
C SER A 3 -12.13 17.48 36.29
N ARG A 4 -11.48 16.31 36.34
CA ARG A 4 -10.80 15.68 35.18
C ARG A 4 -11.71 15.59 33.95
N SER A 5 -13.03 15.56 34.14
CA SER A 5 -14.04 15.59 33.06
C SER A 5 -14.07 16.92 32.29
N GLN A 6 -14.03 18.07 32.98
CA GLN A 6 -14.05 19.40 32.34
C GLN A 6 -12.78 19.67 31.52
N ARG A 7 -11.62 19.19 31.99
CA ARG A 7 -10.36 19.26 31.23
C ARG A 7 -10.38 18.39 29.97
N ARG A 8 -11.06 17.22 30.00
CA ARG A 8 -11.24 16.36 28.83
C ARG A 8 -12.19 16.99 27.80
N LEU A 9 -13.28 17.60 28.26
CA LEU A 9 -14.25 18.28 27.39
C LEU A 9 -13.61 19.47 26.68
N GLY A 10 -12.90 20.36 27.40
CA GLY A 10 -12.20 21.50 26.81
C GLY A 10 -11.12 21.09 25.80
N ARG A 11 -10.36 20.02 26.09
CA ARG A 11 -9.40 19.45 25.13
C ARG A 11 -10.10 18.90 23.88
N SER A 12 -11.22 18.20 24.04
CA SER A 12 -11.99 17.68 22.90
C SER A 12 -12.48 18.81 22.00
N ILE A 13 -13.09 19.85 22.58
CA ILE A 13 -13.58 21.01 21.83
C ILE A 13 -12.44 21.70 21.08
N LEU A 14 -11.30 21.93 21.75
CA LEU A 14 -10.12 22.50 21.11
C LEU A 14 -9.60 21.63 19.96
N LEU A 15 -9.55 20.31 20.15
CA LEU A 15 -9.13 19.37 19.10
C LEU A 15 -10.07 19.44 17.89
N HIS A 16 -11.39 19.44 18.09
CA HIS A 16 -12.34 19.55 16.97
C HIS A 16 -12.23 20.91 16.27
N LEU A 17 -12.10 21.99 17.05
CA LEU A 17 -11.98 23.35 16.51
C LEU A 17 -10.73 23.52 15.63
N VAL A 18 -9.63 22.83 15.95
CA VAL A 18 -8.39 22.87 15.15
C VAL A 18 -8.39 21.84 14.01
N LEU A 19 -8.84 20.61 14.28
CA LEU A 19 -8.77 19.51 13.31
C LEU A 19 -9.82 19.63 12.21
N THR A 20 -11.00 20.19 12.48
CA THR A 20 -12.06 20.32 11.47
C THR A 20 -11.65 21.27 10.33
N PRO A 21 -11.16 22.50 10.58
CA PRO A 21 -10.65 23.36 9.50
C PRO A 21 -9.50 22.72 8.73
N LEU A 22 -8.59 22.03 9.44
CA LEU A 22 -7.48 21.33 8.80
C LEU A 22 -8.00 20.22 7.87
N ALA A 23 -8.96 19.42 8.32
CA ALA A 23 -9.61 18.40 7.50
C ALA A 23 -10.28 19.00 6.27
N LEU A 24 -10.96 20.15 6.40
CA LEU A 24 -11.58 20.85 5.26
C LEU A 24 -10.53 21.31 4.24
N ILE A 25 -9.40 21.86 4.69
CA ILE A 25 -8.29 22.25 3.80
C ILE A 25 -7.74 21.03 3.05
N TRP A 26 -7.61 19.89 3.72
CA TRP A 26 -7.15 18.64 3.10
C TRP A 26 -8.16 18.02 2.12
N LEU A 27 -9.46 18.16 2.39
CA LEU A 27 -10.52 17.65 1.51
C LEU A 27 -10.82 18.59 0.34
N PHE A 28 -10.47 19.87 0.44
CA PHE A 28 -10.76 20.87 -0.57
C PHE A 28 -10.23 20.50 -1.97
N PRO A 29 -8.97 20.04 -2.17
CA PRO A 29 -8.51 19.59 -3.48
C PRO A 29 -9.30 18.41 -4.05
N LEU A 30 -9.71 17.46 -3.20
CA LEU A 30 -10.52 16.32 -3.64
C LEU A 30 -11.93 16.76 -4.06
N TRP A 31 -12.52 17.71 -3.33
CA TRP A 31 -13.77 18.34 -3.72
C TRP A 31 -13.64 19.04 -5.08
N MET A 32 -12.56 19.80 -5.28
CA MET A 32 -12.31 20.48 -6.55
C MET A 32 -12.11 19.48 -7.70
N MET A 33 -11.50 18.31 -7.47
CA MET A 33 -11.42 17.26 -8.50
C MET A 33 -12.81 16.76 -8.92
N VAL A 34 -13.75 16.60 -7.97
CA VAL A 34 -15.13 16.23 -8.30
C VAL A 34 -15.78 17.32 -9.13
N VAL A 35 -15.65 18.58 -8.71
CA VAL A 35 -16.19 19.74 -9.44
C VAL A 35 -15.62 19.81 -10.86
N PHE A 36 -14.31 19.69 -11.04
CA PHE A 36 -13.67 19.73 -12.36
C PHE A 36 -14.07 18.56 -13.26
N SER A 37 -14.35 17.37 -12.71
CA SER A 37 -14.83 16.24 -13.52
C SER A 37 -16.20 16.48 -14.15
N THR A 38 -16.96 17.47 -13.66
CA THR A 38 -18.28 17.84 -14.18
C THR A 38 -18.24 19.01 -15.17
N MET A 39 -17.08 19.65 -15.36
CA MET A 39 -16.95 20.85 -16.19
C MET A 39 -16.67 20.52 -17.66
N PRO A 40 -17.13 21.36 -18.60
CA PRO A 40 -16.66 21.31 -19.97
C PRO A 40 -15.20 21.76 -20.08
N ASP A 41 -14.49 21.33 -21.13
CA ASP A 41 -13.05 21.62 -21.34
C ASP A 41 -12.71 23.11 -21.29
N ASN A 42 -13.61 23.97 -21.78
CA ASN A 42 -13.45 25.42 -21.77
C ASN A 42 -13.71 26.07 -20.40
N GLY A 43 -14.41 25.38 -19.49
CA GLY A 43 -14.71 25.86 -18.14
C GLY A 43 -13.52 25.75 -17.20
N ILE A 44 -12.65 24.75 -17.41
CA ILE A 44 -11.43 24.52 -16.59
C ILE A 44 -10.45 25.69 -16.72
N PHE A 45 -10.38 26.31 -17.90
CA PHE A 45 -9.50 27.47 -18.17
C PHE A 45 -10.17 28.82 -17.94
N SER A 46 -11.39 28.84 -17.38
CA SER A 46 -12.09 30.09 -17.11
C SER A 46 -11.46 30.85 -15.93
N PRO A 47 -11.49 32.20 -15.89
CA PRO A 47 -10.87 32.97 -14.81
C PRO A 47 -11.59 32.85 -13.45
N GLY A 48 -12.78 32.23 -13.41
CA GLY A 48 -13.63 32.15 -12.24
C GLY A 48 -13.40 30.89 -11.41
N ILE A 49 -13.29 31.03 -10.09
CA ILE A 49 -13.29 29.88 -9.18
C ILE A 49 -14.73 29.38 -9.07
N VAL A 50 -15.01 28.24 -9.68
CA VAL A 50 -16.29 27.54 -9.51
C VAL A 50 -16.12 26.48 -8.41
N LEU A 51 -16.98 26.55 -7.40
CA LEU A 51 -16.94 25.66 -6.24
C LEU A 51 -18.02 24.57 -6.25
N LEU A 52 -18.95 24.61 -7.20
CA LEU A 52 -20.09 23.71 -7.29
C LEU A 52 -20.03 22.84 -8.57
N PRO A 53 -20.46 21.57 -8.50
CA PRO A 53 -20.58 20.71 -9.67
C PRO A 53 -21.55 21.26 -10.72
N HIS A 54 -21.29 20.90 -11.97
CA HIS A 54 -22.14 21.15 -13.13
C HIS A 54 -22.79 19.84 -13.64
N ASP A 55 -23.63 19.94 -14.66
CA ASP A 55 -24.40 18.79 -15.18
C ASP A 55 -23.62 17.92 -16.18
N GLY A 56 -22.39 18.30 -16.56
CA GLY A 56 -21.60 17.68 -17.64
C GLY A 56 -20.88 16.36 -17.29
N PHE A 57 -21.08 15.81 -16.10
CA PHE A 57 -20.35 14.63 -15.64
C PHE A 57 -20.52 13.41 -16.56
N LEU A 58 -21.76 13.11 -16.95
CA LEU A 58 -22.05 11.93 -17.77
C LEU A 58 -21.42 12.02 -19.16
N ASP A 59 -21.42 13.21 -19.76
CA ASP A 59 -20.82 13.44 -21.07
C ASP A 59 -19.30 13.30 -20.99
N ASN A 60 -18.67 13.90 -19.98
CA ASN A 60 -17.23 13.76 -19.73
C ASN A 60 -16.83 12.31 -19.48
N PHE A 61 -17.60 11.58 -18.69
CA PHE A 61 -17.35 10.16 -18.42
C PHE A 61 -17.50 9.31 -19.69
N ASN A 62 -18.54 9.55 -20.48
CA ASN A 62 -18.76 8.83 -21.74
C ASN A 62 -17.68 9.13 -22.77
N ASN A 63 -17.21 10.38 -22.87
CA ASN A 63 -16.11 10.77 -23.74
C ASN A 63 -14.81 10.09 -23.29
N LEU A 64 -14.47 10.18 -22.00
CA LEU A 64 -13.32 9.49 -21.42
C LEU A 64 -13.34 7.98 -21.69
N GLN A 65 -14.50 7.34 -21.50
CA GLN A 65 -14.68 5.92 -21.74
C GLN A 65 -14.52 5.56 -23.23
N ARG A 66 -15.04 6.38 -24.15
CA ARG A 66 -14.89 6.16 -25.60
C ARG A 66 -13.45 6.32 -26.06
N ASP A 67 -12.74 7.32 -25.55
CA ASP A 67 -11.41 7.68 -26.03
C ASP A 67 -10.30 6.78 -25.46
N THR A 68 -10.47 6.32 -24.22
CA THR A 68 -9.38 5.62 -23.49
C THR A 68 -9.74 4.23 -22.97
N ASN A 69 -11.01 3.82 -23.07
CA ASN A 69 -11.53 2.63 -22.38
C ASN A 69 -11.17 2.63 -20.88
N PHE A 70 -11.49 3.74 -20.22
CA PHE A 70 -11.16 4.02 -18.83
C PHE A 70 -11.57 2.90 -17.85
N VAL A 71 -12.78 2.36 -17.98
CA VAL A 71 -13.27 1.26 -17.13
C VAL A 71 -12.40 0.00 -17.31
N GLY A 72 -11.98 -0.29 -18.53
CA GLY A 72 -11.04 -1.38 -18.81
C GLY A 72 -9.67 -1.15 -18.16
N ALA A 73 -9.14 0.07 -18.26
CA ALA A 73 -7.87 0.45 -17.63
C ALA A 73 -7.93 0.37 -16.10
N ILE A 74 -9.04 0.78 -15.48
CA ILE A 74 -9.29 0.58 -14.04
C ILE A 74 -9.32 -0.92 -13.72
N GLY A 75 -10.02 -1.73 -14.50
CA GLY A 75 -10.11 -3.17 -14.27
C GLY A 75 -8.75 -3.85 -14.26
N ILE A 76 -7.87 -3.49 -15.21
CA ILE A 76 -6.48 -3.97 -15.25
C ILE A 76 -5.72 -3.48 -14.01
N SER A 77 -5.83 -2.20 -13.67
CA SER A 77 -5.12 -1.61 -12.53
C SER A 77 -5.51 -2.27 -11.21
N VAL A 78 -6.81 -2.49 -10.97
CA VAL A 78 -7.32 -3.19 -9.79
C VAL A 78 -6.84 -4.63 -9.76
N SER A 79 -6.91 -5.34 -10.89
CA SER A 79 -6.48 -6.74 -10.97
C SER A 79 -4.99 -6.90 -10.68
N VAL A 80 -4.16 -6.03 -11.26
CA VAL A 80 -2.71 -5.98 -11.01
C VAL A 80 -2.43 -5.63 -9.55
N ALA A 81 -3.07 -4.60 -9.00
CA ALA A 81 -2.87 -4.16 -7.62
C ALA A 81 -3.25 -5.23 -6.60
N VAL A 82 -4.41 -5.89 -6.76
CA VAL A 82 -4.86 -6.97 -5.87
C VAL A 82 -3.92 -8.16 -5.95
N THR A 83 -3.56 -8.60 -7.16
CA THR A 83 -2.66 -9.74 -7.36
C THR A 83 -1.28 -9.46 -6.78
N TYR A 84 -0.72 -8.29 -7.08
CA TYR A 84 0.55 -7.83 -6.52
C TYR A 84 0.51 -7.79 -5.00
N THR A 85 -0.50 -7.15 -4.42
CA THR A 85 -0.60 -6.97 -2.97
C THR A 85 -0.70 -8.31 -2.27
N PHE A 86 -1.56 -9.21 -2.77
CA PHE A 86 -1.71 -10.54 -2.20
C PHE A 86 -0.39 -11.34 -2.23
N LEU A 87 0.27 -11.41 -3.39
CA LEU A 87 1.52 -12.14 -3.54
C LEU A 87 2.66 -11.50 -2.72
N SER A 88 2.77 -10.17 -2.74
CA SER A 88 3.80 -9.45 -2.01
C SER A 88 3.63 -9.62 -0.49
N VAL A 89 2.42 -9.46 0.03
CA VAL A 89 2.14 -9.68 1.46
C VAL A 89 2.42 -11.12 1.86
N LEU A 90 2.02 -12.10 1.05
CA LEU A 90 2.30 -13.51 1.32
C LEU A 90 3.82 -13.78 1.38
N LEU A 91 4.58 -13.35 0.38
CA LEU A 91 6.02 -13.58 0.33
C LEU A 91 6.77 -12.83 1.44
N THR A 92 6.39 -11.58 1.69
CA THR A 92 7.08 -10.73 2.68
C THR A 92 6.75 -11.15 4.11
N SER A 93 5.54 -11.60 4.39
CA SER A 93 5.16 -12.18 5.68
C SER A 93 5.88 -13.51 5.92
N MET A 94 5.98 -14.39 4.92
CA MET A 94 6.76 -15.63 5.04
C MET A 94 8.24 -15.36 5.32
N ALA A 95 8.85 -14.42 4.59
CA ALA A 95 10.25 -14.02 4.81
C ALA A 95 10.44 -13.36 6.19
N GLY A 96 9.52 -12.49 6.60
CA GLY A 96 9.53 -11.86 7.92
C GLY A 96 9.42 -12.89 9.05
N TRP A 97 8.55 -13.88 8.91
CA TRP A 97 8.40 -14.99 9.86
C TRP A 97 9.69 -15.80 9.98
N ALA A 98 10.27 -16.20 8.84
CA ALA A 98 11.52 -16.94 8.79
C ALA A 98 12.65 -16.16 9.52
N LEU A 99 12.80 -14.87 9.22
CA LEU A 99 13.84 -14.03 9.83
C LEU A 99 13.59 -13.72 11.32
N ALA A 100 12.34 -13.71 11.77
CA ALA A 100 12.00 -13.45 13.17
C ALA A 100 12.18 -14.70 14.05
N ARG A 101 11.86 -15.89 13.54
CA ARG A 101 11.71 -17.11 14.36
C ARG A 101 12.75 -18.20 14.14
N TYR A 102 13.44 -18.18 13.01
CA TYR A 102 14.43 -19.19 12.69
C TYR A 102 15.83 -18.64 12.83
N ASP A 103 16.71 -19.44 13.43
CA ASP A 103 18.15 -19.25 13.36
C ASP A 103 18.71 -20.25 12.35
N PHE A 104 19.21 -19.72 11.24
CA PHE A 104 19.78 -20.49 10.15
C PHE A 104 21.09 -19.86 9.68
N LEU A 105 21.96 -20.69 9.14
CA LEU A 105 23.25 -20.26 8.60
C LEU A 105 23.02 -19.27 7.45
N GLY A 106 23.61 -18.07 7.55
CA GLY A 106 23.46 -17.00 6.54
C GLY A 106 22.35 -15.99 6.81
N LYS A 107 21.60 -16.10 7.91
CA LYS A 107 20.57 -15.12 8.33
C LYS A 107 21.07 -13.67 8.30
N GLY A 108 22.28 -13.42 8.82
CA GLY A 108 22.89 -12.09 8.80
C GLY A 108 23.13 -11.53 7.40
N MET A 109 23.54 -12.39 6.45
CA MET A 109 23.75 -12.00 5.05
C MET A 109 22.43 -11.66 4.35
N VAL A 110 21.38 -12.46 4.57
CA VAL A 110 20.04 -12.19 4.04
C VAL A 110 19.52 -10.83 4.55
N VAL A 111 19.66 -10.56 5.85
CA VAL A 111 19.28 -9.27 6.44
C VAL A 111 20.10 -8.13 5.83
N ALA A 112 21.42 -8.30 5.68
CA ALA A 112 22.29 -7.29 5.07
C ALA A 112 21.89 -6.98 3.62
N ILE A 113 21.52 -7.98 2.82
CA ILE A 113 21.03 -7.79 1.44
C ILE A 113 19.72 -6.99 1.45
N ILE A 114 18.77 -7.34 2.32
CA ILE A 114 17.48 -6.63 2.45
C ILE A 114 17.68 -5.16 2.87
N PHE A 115 18.63 -4.88 3.75
CA PHE A 115 18.97 -3.48 4.06
C PHE A 115 19.66 -2.79 2.88
N GLY A 116 20.56 -3.48 2.18
CA GLY A 116 21.25 -2.97 1.00
C GLY A 116 20.28 -2.55 -0.11
N THR A 117 19.24 -3.32 -0.39
CA THR A 117 18.24 -2.98 -1.42
C THR A 117 17.47 -1.70 -1.10
N ILE A 118 17.26 -1.36 0.18
CA ILE A 118 16.59 -0.12 0.60
C ILE A 118 17.48 1.11 0.35
N THR A 119 18.81 0.96 0.38
CA THR A 119 19.74 2.08 0.17
C THR A 119 19.84 2.51 -1.29
N LEU A 120 19.49 1.63 -2.23
CA LEU A 120 19.58 1.92 -3.66
C LEU A 120 18.39 2.78 -4.12
N PRO A 121 18.64 3.95 -4.75
CA PRO A 121 17.57 4.74 -5.32
C PRO A 121 16.97 4.02 -6.54
N TYR A 122 15.63 3.99 -6.61
CA TYR A 122 14.90 3.28 -7.67
C TYR A 122 15.32 3.68 -9.09
N ALA A 123 15.73 4.94 -9.30
CA ALA A 123 16.20 5.44 -10.59
C ALA A 123 17.40 4.66 -11.16
N VAL A 124 18.28 4.12 -10.31
CA VAL A 124 19.47 3.35 -10.74
C VAL A 124 19.08 1.93 -11.17
N VAL A 125 18.00 1.39 -10.60
CA VAL A 125 17.52 0.02 -10.86
C VAL A 125 16.61 -0.04 -12.09
N LEU A 126 15.92 1.06 -12.42
CA LEU A 126 14.92 1.13 -13.50
C LEU A 126 15.44 0.64 -14.85
N ILE A 127 16.58 1.17 -15.32
CA ILE A 127 17.12 0.84 -16.66
C ILE A 127 17.57 -0.64 -16.72
N PRO A 128 18.40 -1.15 -15.79
CA PRO A 128 18.76 -2.56 -15.76
C PRO A 128 17.54 -3.48 -15.67
N GLN A 129 16.55 -3.13 -14.84
CA GLN A 129 15.31 -3.89 -14.70
C GLN A 129 14.52 -3.91 -16.01
N PHE A 130 14.41 -2.79 -16.72
CA PHE A 130 13.76 -2.72 -18.02
C PHE A 130 14.46 -3.61 -19.05
N ILE A 131 15.80 -3.54 -19.15
CA ILE A 131 16.56 -4.39 -20.08
C ILE A 131 16.31 -5.87 -19.76
N MET A 132 16.41 -6.25 -18.50
CA MET A 132 16.20 -7.64 -18.07
C MET A 132 14.78 -8.12 -18.43
N VAL A 133 13.74 -7.35 -18.11
CA VAL A 133 12.35 -7.77 -18.31
C VAL A 133 11.95 -7.72 -19.79
N ALA A 134 12.29 -6.64 -20.49
CA ALA A 134 11.83 -6.41 -21.86
C ALA A 134 12.68 -7.14 -22.90
N ARG A 135 14.01 -7.17 -22.72
CA ARG A 135 14.94 -7.78 -23.69
C ARG A 135 15.27 -9.22 -23.35
N ASP A 136 15.76 -9.47 -22.13
CA ASP A 136 16.31 -10.78 -21.79
C ASP A 136 15.20 -11.81 -21.54
N PHE A 137 14.14 -11.41 -20.84
CA PHE A 137 12.97 -12.26 -20.60
C PHE A 137 11.87 -12.12 -21.66
N GLN A 138 11.96 -11.13 -22.55
CA GLN A 138 10.96 -10.88 -23.60
C GLN A 138 9.53 -10.70 -23.06
N LEU A 139 9.39 -10.22 -21.83
CA LEU A 139 8.10 -10.02 -21.13
C LEU A 139 7.55 -8.60 -21.33
N ALA A 140 8.01 -7.89 -22.36
CA ALA A 140 7.52 -6.55 -22.66
C ALA A 140 6.00 -6.55 -22.89
N ASN A 141 5.33 -5.50 -22.40
CA ASN A 141 3.87 -5.32 -22.52
C ASN A 141 3.02 -6.46 -21.91
N THR A 142 3.48 -7.08 -20.82
CA THR A 142 2.73 -8.11 -20.08
C THR A 142 2.41 -7.68 -18.66
N TRP A 143 1.36 -8.25 -18.05
CA TRP A 143 1.05 -7.99 -16.64
C TRP A 143 2.09 -8.57 -15.69
N ILE A 144 2.78 -9.64 -16.10
CA ILE A 144 3.86 -10.27 -15.34
C ILE A 144 5.00 -9.27 -15.13
N ALA A 145 5.33 -8.47 -16.14
CA ALA A 145 6.35 -7.41 -16.05
C ALA A 145 6.01 -6.32 -15.02
N LEU A 146 4.71 -6.13 -14.71
CA LEU A 146 4.27 -5.18 -13.68
C LEU A 146 4.26 -5.79 -12.29
N ILE A 147 3.89 -7.07 -12.18
CA ILE A 147 3.68 -7.74 -10.89
C ILE A 147 5.00 -8.29 -10.35
N VAL A 148 5.71 -9.09 -11.13
CA VAL A 148 6.81 -9.95 -10.66
C VAL A 148 8.03 -9.17 -10.17
N PRO A 149 8.57 -8.18 -10.92
CA PRO A 149 9.80 -7.51 -10.51
C PRO A 149 9.71 -6.83 -9.13
N PRO A 150 8.62 -6.10 -8.77
CA PRO A 150 8.51 -5.49 -7.45
C PRO A 150 7.95 -6.42 -6.35
N LEU A 151 7.70 -7.73 -6.62
CA LEU A 151 7.02 -8.62 -5.67
C LEU A 151 7.67 -8.64 -4.28
N PHE A 152 8.99 -8.62 -4.24
CA PHE A 152 9.74 -8.69 -3.00
C PHE A 152 9.94 -7.30 -2.40
N ASN A 153 9.03 -6.90 -1.51
CA ASN A 153 9.10 -5.63 -0.81
C ASN A 153 9.98 -5.74 0.45
N SER A 154 11.18 -5.17 0.37
CA SER A 154 12.19 -5.23 1.44
C SER A 154 11.72 -4.57 2.75
N LEU A 155 11.01 -3.44 2.67
CA LEU A 155 10.43 -2.79 3.87
C LEU A 155 9.32 -3.63 4.49
N GLY A 156 8.47 -4.25 3.64
CA GLY A 156 7.44 -5.18 4.09
C GLY A 156 8.01 -6.34 4.91
N VAL A 157 9.12 -6.93 4.46
CA VAL A 157 9.81 -8.01 5.20
C VAL A 157 10.27 -7.52 6.57
N LEU A 158 10.86 -6.32 6.66
CA LEU A 158 11.33 -5.77 7.93
C LEU A 158 10.19 -5.46 8.90
N PHE A 159 9.08 -4.91 8.40
CA PHE A 159 7.88 -4.69 9.21
C PHE A 159 7.27 -6.00 9.70
N MET A 160 7.13 -7.00 8.84
CA MET A 160 6.62 -8.32 9.23
C MET A 160 7.55 -8.99 10.24
N ARG A 161 8.87 -8.93 10.02
CA ARG A 161 9.87 -9.40 10.99
C ARG A 161 9.68 -8.73 12.35
N GLN A 162 9.51 -7.41 12.37
CA GLN A 162 9.31 -6.67 13.62
C GLN A 162 8.01 -7.06 14.32
N ALA A 163 6.89 -7.16 13.59
CA ALA A 163 5.61 -7.58 14.13
C ALA A 163 5.69 -8.98 14.75
N PHE A 164 6.25 -9.95 14.01
CA PHE A 164 6.42 -11.30 14.53
C PHE A 164 7.38 -11.36 15.71
N SER A 165 8.45 -10.57 15.75
CA SER A 165 9.40 -10.56 16.89
C SER A 165 8.80 -10.03 18.19
N MET A 166 7.73 -9.22 18.14
CA MET A 166 7.06 -8.71 19.35
C MET A 166 6.17 -9.74 20.03
N MET A 167 5.83 -10.84 19.36
CA MET A 167 4.96 -11.86 19.93
C MET A 167 5.71 -12.77 20.93
N PRO A 168 5.07 -13.22 22.02
CA PRO A 168 5.66 -14.20 22.93
C PRO A 168 6.04 -15.49 22.22
N ALA A 169 7.25 -16.02 22.47
CA ALA A 169 7.72 -17.24 21.82
C ALA A 169 6.96 -18.49 22.30
N GLU A 170 6.48 -18.44 23.54
CA GLU A 170 5.79 -19.52 24.24
C GLU A 170 4.51 -19.96 23.51
N LEU A 171 3.84 -19.04 22.79
CA LEU A 171 2.66 -19.35 21.97
C LEU A 171 2.98 -20.36 20.87
N PHE A 172 4.15 -20.24 20.26
CA PHE A 172 4.56 -21.09 19.14
C PHE A 172 5.17 -22.39 19.63
N ASP A 173 5.88 -22.37 20.77
CA ASP A 173 6.41 -23.58 21.38
C ASP A 173 5.28 -24.49 21.88
N ALA A 174 4.19 -23.92 22.44
CA ALA A 174 2.99 -24.68 22.77
C ALA A 174 2.40 -25.38 21.53
N ALA A 175 2.26 -24.67 20.40
CA ALA A 175 1.76 -25.26 19.15
C ALA A 175 2.68 -26.39 18.62
N ARG A 176 3.99 -26.29 18.83
CA ARG A 176 4.96 -27.34 18.46
C ARG A 176 4.84 -28.57 19.35
N VAL A 177 4.61 -28.39 20.65
CA VAL A 177 4.37 -29.50 21.59
C VAL A 177 3.09 -30.26 21.22
N GLU A 178 2.06 -29.55 20.75
CA GLU A 178 0.83 -30.14 20.19
C GLU A 178 1.02 -30.80 18.80
N GLY A 179 2.25 -30.82 18.27
CA GLY A 179 2.58 -31.46 16.99
C GLY A 179 2.06 -30.70 15.76
N VAL A 180 1.70 -29.43 15.90
CA VAL A 180 1.21 -28.62 14.77
C VAL A 180 2.36 -28.35 13.79
N LYS A 181 2.11 -28.61 12.50
CA LYS A 181 3.08 -28.34 11.43
C LYS A 181 3.38 -26.84 11.33
N GLU A 182 4.63 -26.50 11.07
CA GLU A 182 5.08 -25.10 11.09
C GLU A 182 4.30 -24.15 10.16
N TRP A 183 3.98 -24.57 8.94
CA TRP A 183 3.21 -23.73 8.03
C TRP A 183 1.79 -23.43 8.55
N ARG A 184 1.23 -24.30 9.40
CA ARG A 184 -0.03 -24.05 10.10
C ARG A 184 0.15 -23.09 11.27
N ILE A 185 1.27 -23.19 11.99
CA ILE A 185 1.63 -22.22 13.03
C ILE A 185 1.72 -20.82 12.41
N PHE A 186 2.40 -20.71 11.27
CA PHE A 186 2.47 -19.46 10.51
C PHE A 186 1.07 -18.95 10.09
N LEU A 187 0.29 -19.75 9.35
CA LEU A 187 -0.98 -19.29 8.78
C LEU A 187 -2.11 -19.07 9.79
N PHE A 188 -2.20 -19.90 10.83
CA PHE A 188 -3.35 -19.90 11.74
C PHE A 188 -3.05 -19.31 13.13
N VAL A 189 -1.77 -19.10 13.48
CA VAL A 189 -1.39 -18.51 14.78
C VAL A 189 -0.64 -17.20 14.58
N ALA A 190 0.47 -17.22 13.84
CA ALA A 190 1.30 -16.02 13.69
C ALA A 190 0.63 -14.93 12.84
N LEU A 191 0.16 -15.28 11.64
CA LEU A 191 -0.41 -14.32 10.69
C LEU A 191 -1.65 -13.59 11.24
N PRO A 192 -2.62 -14.25 11.92
CA PRO A 192 -3.78 -13.55 12.48
C PRO A 192 -3.47 -12.67 13.70
N LEU A 193 -2.32 -12.89 14.36
CA LEU A 193 -1.89 -12.12 15.53
C LEU A 193 -0.98 -10.93 15.17
N ALA A 194 -0.47 -10.87 13.93
CA ALA A 194 0.45 -9.85 13.43
C ALA A 194 -0.27 -8.57 13.02
#